data_AF-A0A8J6N7B4-F1
#
_entry.id   AF-A0A8J6N7B4-F1
#
_cell.length_a   1.000
_cell.length_b   1.000
_cell.length_c   1.000
_cell.angle_alpha   90.00
_cell.angle_beta   90.00
_cell.angle_gamma   90.00
#
_symmetry.space_group_name_H-M   'P 1'
#
loop_
_entity.id
_entity.type
_entity.pdbx_description
1 polymer ?
#
loop_
_entity_poly.entity_id
_entity_poly.type
_entity_poly.pdbx_seq_one_letter_code
_entity_poly.pdbx_strand_id
1 'polypeptide(L)'
;MLTRLRSTQLILPLAFALLLPLGTAQAKVKAEIPQSLPQGEALKLECRPLLENQCQSCHYLSRICRKVGKRSARGWKATMRVMVRRGAQISKEDQGQLIDCLAKPTAGIVEACK
;
A
#
# COMPACT_ATOMS: atom_id res chain seq x y z
N MET A 1 -64.24 -1.47 -63.02
CA MET A 1 -63.74 -0.10 -63.22
C MET A 1 -62.42 0.01 -62.45
N LEU A 2 -61.27 -0.28 -63.05
CA LEU A 2 -60.35 0.70 -63.68
C LEU A 2 -60.33 2.04 -62.93
N THR A 3 -59.20 2.41 -62.30
CA THR A 3 -58.39 3.60 -62.68
C THR A 3 -57.26 3.96 -61.69
N ARG A 4 -56.07 4.19 -62.25
CA ARG A 4 -55.07 5.26 -61.97
C ARG A 4 -54.37 5.22 -60.60
N LEU A 5 -53.06 4.94 -60.47
CA LEU A 5 -51.86 5.56 -61.07
C LEU A 5 -51.77 7.09 -60.88
N ARG A 6 -50.83 7.53 -60.01
CA ARG A 6 -49.95 8.73 -60.08
C ARG A 6 -49.45 9.04 -58.66
N SER A 7 -48.33 9.70 -58.40
CA SER A 7 -47.10 10.05 -59.10
C SER A 7 -46.44 11.06 -58.15
N THR A 8 -45.15 10.89 -57.88
CA THR A 8 -44.17 11.97 -57.59
C THR A 8 -44.57 13.11 -56.65
N GLN A 9 -43.92 13.19 -55.48
CA GLN A 9 -43.23 14.43 -55.07
C GLN A 9 -42.03 14.07 -54.19
N LEU A 10 -40.82 14.33 -54.71
CA LEU A 10 -39.61 14.50 -53.92
C LEU A 10 -39.76 15.75 -53.05
N ILE A 11 -39.57 15.64 -51.74
CA ILE A 11 -39.17 16.77 -50.89
C ILE A 11 -38.17 16.26 -49.85
N LEU A 12 -36.88 16.34 -50.18
CA LEU A 12 -35.81 16.70 -49.23
C LEU A 12 -35.93 18.25 -49.07
N PRO A 13 -35.62 18.92 -47.94
CA PRO A 13 -34.47 18.59 -47.08
C PRO A 13 -34.50 19.07 -45.59
N LEU A 14 -33.36 18.83 -44.93
CA LEU A 14 -32.79 19.56 -43.78
C LEU A 14 -33.53 19.58 -42.44
N ALA A 15 -33.02 18.83 -41.46
CA ALA A 15 -32.99 19.27 -40.06
C ALA A 15 -31.89 18.55 -39.27
N PHE A 16 -31.07 19.36 -38.60
CA PHE A 16 -30.47 19.11 -37.30
C PHE A 16 -29.52 17.90 -37.17
N ALA A 17 -28.21 18.09 -37.33
CA ALA A 17 -27.35 18.62 -36.26
C ALA A 17 -27.71 18.05 -34.88
N LEU A 18 -26.93 17.09 -34.38
CA LEU A 18 -26.38 17.17 -33.02
C LEU A 18 -25.26 16.14 -32.82
N LEU A 19 -24.06 16.70 -32.67
CA LEU A 19 -22.94 16.23 -31.84
C LEU A 19 -22.89 14.75 -31.45
N LEU A 20 -22.01 13.98 -32.10
CA LEU A 20 -21.40 12.81 -31.47
C LEU A 20 -20.44 13.28 -30.36
N PRO A 21 -20.58 12.82 -29.11
CA PRO A 21 -19.60 13.09 -28.08
C PRO A 21 -18.29 12.35 -28.41
N LEU A 22 -17.18 13.10 -28.36
CA LEU A 22 -15.82 12.58 -28.27
C LEU A 22 -15.76 11.51 -27.18
N GLY A 23 -15.53 10.25 -27.58
CA GLY A 23 -15.28 9.15 -26.66
C GLY A 23 -14.00 9.42 -25.86
N THR A 24 -14.13 9.61 -24.55
CA THR A 24 -13.00 9.61 -23.63
C THR A 24 -12.57 8.17 -23.38
N ALA A 25 -11.55 7.73 -24.12
CA ALA A 25 -10.84 6.49 -23.81
C ALA A 25 -10.19 6.63 -22.42
N GLN A 26 -10.78 6.02 -21.40
CA GLN A 26 -10.13 5.89 -20.10
C GLN A 26 -9.04 4.82 -20.18
N ALA A 27 -7.80 5.25 -20.39
CA ALA A 27 -6.63 4.43 -20.10
C ALA A 27 -6.56 4.25 -18.57
N LYS A 28 -6.89 3.05 -18.11
CA LYS A 28 -6.73 2.61 -16.72
C LYS A 28 -5.23 2.52 -16.42
N VAL A 29 -4.64 3.62 -15.95
CA VAL A 29 -3.26 3.62 -15.46
C VAL A 29 -3.26 2.84 -14.14
N LYS A 30 -2.81 1.58 -14.21
CA LYS A 30 -2.46 0.81 -13.04
C LYS A 30 -1.21 1.46 -12.46
N ALA A 31 -1.34 2.13 -11.33
CA ALA A 31 -0.23 2.65 -10.58
C ALA A 31 0.61 1.47 -10.05
N GLU A 32 1.56 1.03 -10.85
CA GLU A 32 2.70 0.23 -10.39
C GLU A 32 3.70 1.18 -9.75
N ILE A 33 3.87 1.04 -8.44
CA ILE A 33 4.83 1.79 -7.64
C ILE A 33 6.23 1.41 -8.14
N PRO A 34 7.05 2.34 -8.66
CA PRO A 34 8.41 2.04 -9.09
C PRO A 34 9.29 1.77 -7.86
N GLN A 35 9.48 0.50 -7.53
CA GLN A 35 10.45 0.07 -6.52
C GLN A 35 11.81 -0.15 -7.18
N SER A 36 12.56 0.92 -7.42
CA SER A 36 13.97 0.79 -7.80
C SER A 36 14.80 1.97 -7.27
N LEU A 37 15.38 1.79 -6.08
CA LEU A 37 16.63 2.41 -5.60
C LEU A 37 17.10 1.62 -4.34
N PRO A 38 18.40 1.66 -3.96
CA PRO A 38 19.12 0.52 -3.40
C PRO A 38 18.54 0.02 -2.08
N GLN A 39 17.91 -1.15 -2.14
CA GLN A 39 17.20 -1.80 -1.05
C GLN A 39 18.13 -2.36 0.03
N GLY A 40 19.46 -2.29 -0.13
CA GLY A 40 20.40 -2.88 0.83
C GLY A 40 20.58 -2.05 2.11
N GLU A 41 20.79 -0.74 1.97
CA GLU A 41 21.14 0.14 3.09
C GLU A 41 19.97 1.02 3.56
N ALA A 42 19.08 1.43 2.65
CA ALA A 42 17.88 2.17 3.02
C ALA A 42 16.88 1.32 3.83
N LEU A 43 16.75 0.01 3.54
CA LEU A 43 15.95 -0.91 4.37
C LEU A 43 16.53 -1.09 5.76
N LYS A 44 17.84 -0.84 5.96
CA LYS A 44 18.47 -0.93 7.27
C LYS A 44 18.02 0.20 8.21
N LEU A 45 17.50 1.31 7.66
CA LEU A 45 16.94 2.44 8.40
C LEU A 45 15.42 2.34 8.62
N GLU A 46 14.70 1.72 7.69
CA GLU A 46 13.23 1.65 7.71
C GLU A 46 12.71 0.50 8.60
N CYS A 47 12.59 0.77 9.91
CA CYS A 47 12.18 -0.25 10.89
C CYS A 47 10.67 -0.47 11.04
N ARG A 48 9.82 0.42 10.50
CA ARG A 48 8.36 0.26 10.55
C ARG A 48 7.89 -1.04 9.88
N PRO A 49 8.20 -1.31 8.59
CA PRO A 49 7.75 -2.53 7.93
C PRO A 49 8.30 -3.78 8.61
N LEU A 50 9.55 -3.73 9.10
CA LEU A 50 10.14 -4.84 9.83
C LEU A 50 9.39 -5.13 11.14
N LEU A 51 9.01 -4.09 11.89
CA LEU A 51 8.24 -4.22 13.13
C LEU A 51 6.84 -4.80 12.85
N GLU A 52 6.12 -4.25 11.87
CA GLU A 52 4.76 -4.65 11.53
C GLU A 52 4.70 -6.09 11.05
N ASN A 53 5.60 -6.49 10.14
CA ASN A 53 5.62 -7.82 9.55
C ASN A 53 6.05 -8.90 10.55
N GLN A 54 7.04 -8.61 11.41
CA GLN A 54 7.62 -9.62 12.29
C GLN A 54 6.87 -9.79 13.62
N CYS A 55 6.20 -8.74 14.13
CA CYS A 55 5.73 -8.73 15.51
C CYS A 55 4.21 -8.82 15.68
N GLN A 56 3.43 -8.77 14.60
CA GLN A 56 1.96 -8.81 14.64
C GLN A 56 1.36 -10.22 14.43
N SER A 57 2.17 -11.21 14.04
CA SER A 57 1.68 -12.56 13.71
C SER A 57 1.08 -13.33 14.89
N CYS A 58 1.48 -13.02 16.13
CA CYS A 58 0.98 -13.70 17.33
C CYS A 58 0.16 -12.81 18.26
N HIS A 59 0.39 -11.50 18.24
CA HIS A 59 -0.31 -10.52 19.08
C HIS A 59 -0.14 -9.10 18.55
N TYR A 60 -1.03 -8.19 18.93
CA TYR A 60 -0.97 -6.79 18.51
C TYR A 60 0.30 -6.04 18.96
N LEU A 61 0.73 -5.05 18.17
CA LEU A 61 1.87 -4.17 18.50
C LEU A 61 1.69 -3.36 19.78
N SER A 62 0.46 -3.22 20.28
CA SER A 62 0.18 -2.47 21.51
C SER A 62 1.07 -2.90 22.68
N ARG A 63 1.46 -4.19 22.77
CA ARG A 63 2.41 -4.70 23.78
C ARG A 63 3.82 -4.10 23.65
N ILE A 64 4.28 -3.91 22.43
CA ILE A 64 5.58 -3.30 22.10
C ILE A 64 5.47 -1.78 22.30
N CYS A 65 4.45 -1.16 21.73
CA CYS A 65 4.26 0.29 21.74
C CYS A 65 4.15 0.88 23.15
N ARG A 66 3.52 0.18 24.11
CA ARG A 66 3.51 0.60 25.52
C ARG A 66 4.89 0.69 26.18
N LYS A 67 5.91 0.09 25.57
CA LYS A 67 7.29 0.00 26.08
C LYS A 67 8.30 0.80 25.25
N VAL A 68 7.93 1.28 24.07
CA VAL A 68 8.76 2.18 23.24
C VAL A 68 9.11 3.44 24.05
N GLY A 69 10.37 3.87 23.98
CA GLY A 69 10.91 4.98 24.79
C GLY A 69 11.14 4.67 26.27
N LYS A 70 10.70 3.51 26.77
CA LYS A 70 10.81 3.11 28.20
C LYS A 70 11.78 1.94 28.44
N ARG A 71 12.26 1.31 27.38
CA ARG A 71 13.11 0.11 27.42
C ARG A 71 14.45 0.42 26.74
N SER A 72 15.53 0.04 27.40
CA SER A 72 16.88 0.08 26.81
C SER A 72 17.09 -1.06 25.81
N ALA A 73 18.14 -0.98 24.99
CA ALA A 73 18.54 -2.02 24.05
C ALA A 73 18.70 -3.40 24.73
N ARG A 74 19.29 -3.44 25.93
CA ARG A 74 19.41 -4.68 26.73
C ARG A 74 18.03 -5.26 27.07
N GLY A 75 17.08 -4.40 27.44
CA GLY A 75 15.70 -4.79 27.73
C GLY A 75 14.97 -5.33 26.50
N TRP A 76 15.19 -4.73 25.32
CA TRP A 76 14.64 -5.21 24.05
C TRP A 76 15.26 -6.53 23.61
N LYS A 77 16.58 -6.70 23.76
CA LYS A 77 17.26 -7.97 23.52
C LYS A 77 16.68 -9.10 24.37
N ALA A 78 16.36 -8.82 25.63
CA ALA A 78 15.69 -9.79 26.50
C ALA A 78 14.28 -10.15 25.99
N THR A 79 13.47 -9.18 25.59
CA THR A 79 12.16 -9.42 24.95
C THR A 79 12.30 -10.28 23.70
N MET A 80 13.24 -9.93 22.81
CA MET A 80 13.46 -10.65 21.55
C MET A 80 13.79 -12.12 21.79
N ARG A 81 14.66 -12.43 22.77
CA ARG A 81 14.95 -13.82 23.16
C ARG A 81 13.71 -14.58 23.64
N VAL A 82 12.80 -13.92 24.36
CA VAL A 82 11.54 -14.54 24.78
C VAL A 82 10.63 -14.80 23.58
N MET A 83 10.57 -13.89 22.61
CA MET A 83 9.74 -14.08 21.40
C MET A 83 10.27 -15.21 20.53
N VAL A 84 11.58 -15.27 20.30
CA VAL A 84 12.22 -16.38 19.55
C VAL A 84 11.98 -17.71 20.25
N ARG A 85 12.12 -17.78 21.57
CA ARG A 85 11.82 -19.00 22.34
C ARG A 85 10.34 -19.41 22.25
N ARG A 86 9.44 -18.47 21.98
CA ARG A 86 8.01 -18.71 21.76
C ARG A 86 7.64 -19.01 20.31
N GLY A 87 8.63 -19.13 19.42
CA GLY A 87 8.43 -19.50 18.02
C GLY A 87 8.50 -18.35 17.01
N ALA A 88 8.89 -17.14 17.42
CA ALA A 88 9.14 -16.07 16.46
C ALA A 88 10.36 -16.42 15.57
N GLN A 89 10.14 -16.46 14.26
CA GLN A 89 11.15 -16.80 13.25
C GLN A 89 11.74 -15.52 12.66
N ILE A 90 12.62 -14.86 13.41
CA ILE A 90 13.25 -13.59 13.03
C ILE A 90 14.75 -13.83 12.84
N SER A 91 15.34 -13.36 11.73
CA SER A 91 16.77 -13.51 11.47
C SER A 91 17.63 -12.78 12.53
N LYS A 92 18.90 -13.17 12.71
CA LYS A 92 19.77 -12.50 13.69
C LYS A 92 20.04 -11.03 13.34
N GLU A 93 20.13 -10.72 12.04
CA GLU A 93 20.28 -9.37 11.51
C GLU A 93 19.05 -8.52 11.87
N ASP A 94 17.84 -9.02 11.53
CA ASP A 94 16.58 -8.32 11.80
C ASP A 94 16.32 -8.14 13.30
N GLN A 95 16.72 -9.12 14.12
CA GLN A 95 16.68 -8.99 15.58
C GLN A 95 17.53 -7.80 16.04
N GLY A 96 18.76 -7.67 15.53
CA GLY A 96 19.65 -6.55 15.83
C GLY A 96 19.02 -5.21 15.44
N GLN A 97 18.58 -5.11 14.19
CA GLN A 97 17.95 -3.90 13.66
C GLN A 97 16.69 -3.49 14.45
N LEU A 98 15.80 -4.43 14.77
CA LEU A 98 14.63 -4.16 15.61
C LEU A 98 15.01 -3.72 17.03
N ILE A 99 16.03 -4.33 17.64
CA ILE A 99 16.49 -3.94 18.97
C ILE A 99 17.00 -2.50 18.96
N ASP A 100 17.80 -2.12 17.97
CA ASP A 100 18.35 -0.78 17.85
C ASP A 100 17.26 0.25 17.61
N CYS A 101 16.34 -0.03 16.68
CA CYS A 101 15.19 0.83 16.40
C CYS A 101 14.22 0.97 17.57
N LEU A 102 13.97 -0.08 18.36
CA LEU A 102 13.09 0.03 19.52
C LEU A 102 13.76 0.71 20.71
N ALA A 103 15.08 0.62 20.82
CA ALA A 103 15.87 1.32 21.84
C ALA A 103 16.07 2.80 21.53
N LYS A 104 16.16 3.15 20.24
CA LYS A 104 16.24 4.50 19.71
C LYS A 104 15.13 4.68 18.65
N PRO A 105 13.88 4.92 19.09
CA PRO A 105 12.72 4.97 18.20
C PRO A 105 12.88 5.99 17.08
N THR A 106 12.90 5.52 15.83
CA THR A 106 12.81 6.38 14.65
C THR A 106 11.39 6.90 14.48
N ALA A 107 11.19 7.91 13.62
CA ALA A 107 9.86 8.43 13.31
C ALA A 107 8.89 7.34 12.85
N GLY A 108 9.36 6.39 12.03
CA GLY A 108 8.55 5.25 11.57
C GLY A 108 8.11 4.33 12.71
N ILE A 109 8.96 4.07 13.71
CA ILE A 109 8.56 3.31 14.91
C ILE A 109 7.54 4.07 15.74
N VAL A 110 7.71 5.38 15.88
CA VAL A 110 6.75 6.22 16.61
C VAL A 110 5.40 6.23 15.91
N GLU A 111 5.37 6.34 14.58
CA GLU A 111 4.15 6.30 13.77
C GLU A 111 3.42 4.95 13.88
N ALA A 112 4.16 3.84 13.80
CA ALA A 112 3.60 2.49 13.98
C ALA A 112 2.97 2.24 15.36
N CYS A 113 3.22 3.14 16.32
CA CYS A 113 2.78 3.05 17.70
C CYS A 113 1.78 4.11 18.14
N LYS A 114 1.28 4.93 17.21
CA LYS A 114 0.14 5.83 17.40
C LYS A 114 -1.17 5.08 17.19
#